data_AF-A0A967DW10-F1
#
_entry.id   AF-A0A967DW10-F1
#
_cell.length_a   1.000
_cell.length_b   1.000
_cell.length_c   1.000
_cell.angle_alpha   90.00
_cell.angle_beta   90.00
_cell.angle_gamma   90.00
#
_symmetry.space_group_name_H-M   'P 1'
#
loop_
_entity.id
_entity.type
_entity.pdbx_description
1 polymer ?
#
loop_
_entity_poly.entity_id
_entity_poly.type
_entity_poly.pdbx_seq_one_letter_code
_entity_poly.pdbx_strand_id
1 'polypeptide(L)'
;MVLVGMLALTPAWAETPAPSVHWGAMAFPDQYSTFTGGLTLNRFTPTDGLGNKYDSTVGNTLGFNLITLSWTQHWGGFLKGWSTNLTAGISPTADEPTQYFQNKVVHQLRQLPTVPTVDPRKETDVMIDGSITRWISLFDRKVVFAGGGFSVGTIYQQGFLRAGIRRLQITPSVWSSERWGDINVRASAMGRVSYQSDGSALHAVRNTAGLVQPSIAIGQYRTTEGGETIPTWEVELALMWDSGIFVNEVGQSQKQFAWALAASVGPLRFETWNDSMGNIAERDYGPTYGAMLTLDVLRMWNFVQELRTTPSAPTPASS
;
A
#
# COMPACT_ATOMS: atom_id res chain seq x y z
N MET A 1 -22.85 -34.60 -18.53
CA MET A 1 -23.57 -33.33 -18.30
C MET A 1 -23.02 -32.74 -17.01
N VAL A 2 -21.80 -32.22 -17.00
CA VAL A 2 -21.42 -30.79 -17.15
C VAL A 2 -22.23 -29.87 -16.24
N LEU A 3 -21.59 -29.40 -15.17
CA LEU A 3 -21.63 -27.99 -14.79
C LEU A 3 -20.29 -27.64 -14.12
N VAL A 4 -19.26 -27.49 -14.95
CA VAL A 4 -18.05 -26.73 -14.59
C VAL A 4 -18.50 -25.27 -14.60
N GLY A 5 -18.93 -24.77 -13.44
CA GLY A 5 -19.18 -23.36 -13.24
C GLY A 5 -17.86 -22.62 -13.42
N MET A 6 -17.73 -21.90 -14.53
CA MET A 6 -16.61 -21.01 -14.79
C MET A 6 -16.48 -20.03 -13.62
N LEU A 7 -15.52 -20.28 -12.74
CA LEU A 7 -14.96 -19.27 -11.86
C LEU A 7 -14.32 -18.23 -12.77
N ALA A 8 -15.05 -17.15 -13.05
CA ALA A 8 -14.48 -15.95 -13.63
C ALA A 8 -13.53 -15.35 -12.57
N LEU A 9 -12.29 -15.84 -12.55
CA LEU A 9 -11.21 -15.32 -11.73
C LEU A 9 -10.86 -13.94 -12.27
N THR A 10 -11.47 -12.89 -11.75
CA THR A 10 -11.10 -11.51 -12.08
C THR A 10 -9.91 -11.11 -11.20
N PRO A 11 -8.81 -10.60 -11.77
CA PRO A 11 -7.54 -10.67 -11.06
C PRO A 11 -7.10 -9.30 -10.47
N ALA A 12 -6.36 -9.26 -9.34
CA ALA A 12 -6.29 -8.10 -8.43
C ALA A 12 -5.07 -7.84 -7.50
N TRP A 13 -4.82 -6.58 -7.09
CA TRP A 13 -3.74 -6.17 -6.13
C TRP A 13 -4.15 -6.12 -4.66
N ALA A 14 -3.25 -6.43 -3.73
CA ALA A 14 -3.57 -6.55 -2.31
C ALA A 14 -3.35 -5.32 -1.40
N GLU A 15 -3.99 -5.36 -0.22
CA GLU A 15 -3.86 -4.36 0.84
C GLU A 15 -2.43 -4.27 1.38
N THR A 16 -2.04 -3.06 1.75
CA THR A 16 -0.71 -2.77 2.30
C THR A 16 -0.54 -3.37 3.69
N PRO A 17 0.54 -4.15 3.93
CA PRO A 17 0.83 -4.76 5.23
C PRO A 17 1.22 -3.72 6.29
N ALA A 18 0.85 -3.97 7.55
CA ALA A 18 1.53 -3.32 8.66
C ALA A 18 3.02 -3.71 8.66
N PRO A 19 3.94 -2.81 9.04
CA PRO A 19 3.70 -1.54 9.71
C PRO A 19 3.43 -0.35 8.76
N SER A 20 3.59 -0.53 7.44
CA SER A 20 3.80 0.52 6.43
C SER A 20 2.77 1.67 6.40
N VAL A 21 1.55 1.41 6.88
CA VAL A 21 0.46 2.41 6.96
C VAL A 21 0.89 3.67 7.70
N HIS A 22 1.57 3.54 8.84
CA HIS A 22 2.01 4.69 9.64
C HIS A 22 3.33 5.30 9.15
N TRP A 23 3.90 4.75 8.08
CA TRP A 23 5.17 5.19 7.50
C TRP A 23 4.98 5.88 6.15
N GLY A 24 3.74 6.06 5.68
CA GLY A 24 3.43 6.79 4.45
C GLY A 24 2.87 5.95 3.31
N ALA A 25 2.87 4.62 3.43
CA ALA A 25 2.32 3.76 2.38
C ALA A 25 0.79 3.89 2.27
N MET A 26 0.26 3.67 1.08
CA MET A 26 -1.17 3.79 0.81
C MET A 26 -1.95 2.67 1.48
N ALA A 27 -2.96 2.99 2.30
CA ALA A 27 -3.68 1.99 3.11
C ALA A 27 -5.15 1.75 2.70
N PHE A 28 -5.49 2.05 1.44
CA PHE A 28 -6.83 1.79 0.91
C PHE A 28 -7.14 0.26 0.86
N PRO A 29 -8.38 -0.16 1.16
CA PRO A 29 -8.80 -1.54 0.95
C PRO A 29 -8.83 -1.92 -0.54
N ASP A 30 -8.68 -3.22 -0.82
CA ASP A 30 -8.78 -3.70 -2.19
C ASP A 30 -10.22 -3.72 -2.66
N GLN A 31 -10.46 -3.10 -3.81
CA GLN A 31 -11.78 -2.98 -4.44
C GLN A 31 -12.21 -4.27 -5.20
N TYR A 32 -11.37 -5.31 -5.21
CA TYR A 32 -11.44 -6.55 -6.02
C TYR A 32 -10.69 -7.69 -5.28
N SER A 33 -10.86 -8.96 -5.70
CA SER A 33 -10.31 -10.17 -5.02
C SER A 33 -8.91 -10.55 -5.50
N THR A 34 -7.95 -10.72 -4.59
CA THR A 34 -6.50 -10.62 -4.82
C THR A 34 -5.73 -11.77 -4.16
N PHE A 35 -4.60 -12.15 -4.74
CA PHE A 35 -3.55 -12.89 -4.02
C PHE A 35 -2.19 -12.37 -4.43
N THR A 36 -1.57 -11.61 -3.53
CA THR A 36 -0.36 -10.85 -3.82
C THR A 36 0.79 -11.32 -2.94
N GLY A 37 1.96 -11.48 -3.56
CA GLY A 37 3.23 -11.55 -2.87
C GLY A 37 4.04 -10.29 -3.12
N GLY A 38 4.81 -9.83 -2.14
CA GLY A 38 5.59 -8.61 -2.30
C GLY A 38 6.77 -8.50 -1.36
N LEU A 39 7.60 -7.50 -1.66
CA LEU A 39 8.67 -7.02 -0.82
C LEU A 39 8.39 -5.56 -0.49
N THR A 40 8.27 -5.28 0.80
CA THR A 40 8.18 -3.96 1.38
C THR A 40 9.53 -3.63 1.99
N LEU A 41 10.09 -2.47 1.66
CA LEU A 41 11.33 -1.94 2.21
C LEU A 41 10.98 -0.64 2.89
N ASN A 42 11.26 -0.53 4.18
CA ASN A 42 10.96 0.66 4.95
C ASN A 42 11.96 0.79 6.09
N ARG A 43 12.15 2.01 6.58
CA ARG A 43 13.13 2.33 7.62
C ARG A 43 12.56 3.42 8.51
N PHE A 44 12.97 3.39 9.77
CA PHE A 44 12.84 4.49 10.72
C PHE A 44 14.20 4.73 11.37
N THR A 45 14.55 5.99 11.63
CA THR A 45 15.75 6.37 12.38
C THR A 45 15.41 7.48 13.37
N PRO A 46 15.99 7.50 14.57
CA PRO A 46 15.69 8.54 15.55
C PRO A 46 16.38 9.87 15.25
N THR A 47 17.11 9.98 14.14
CA THR A 47 17.90 11.15 13.77
C THR A 47 17.71 11.47 12.31
N ASP A 48 17.52 12.75 12.01
CA ASP A 48 17.34 13.23 10.65
C ASP A 48 18.69 13.44 9.91
N GLY A 49 18.63 13.92 8.66
CA GLY A 49 19.84 14.19 7.86
C GLY A 49 20.69 15.38 8.33
N LEU A 50 20.15 16.21 9.22
CA LEU A 50 20.80 17.37 9.85
C LEU A 50 21.33 17.06 11.26
N GLY A 51 21.04 15.86 11.79
CA GLY A 51 21.42 15.42 13.12
C GLY A 51 20.41 15.80 14.22
N ASN A 52 19.24 16.34 13.87
CA ASN A 52 18.18 16.57 14.85
C ASN A 52 17.60 15.23 15.27
N LYS A 53 17.32 15.09 16.57
CA LYS A 53 16.66 13.89 17.10
C LYS A 53 15.15 14.00 16.91
N TYR A 54 14.57 12.91 16.41
CA TYR A 54 13.14 12.67 16.47
C TYR A 54 12.77 12.44 17.95
N ASP A 55 11.87 13.25 18.50
CA ASP A 55 11.46 13.17 19.90
C ASP A 55 10.58 11.93 20.12
N SER A 56 11.23 10.78 20.34
CA SER A 56 10.62 9.47 20.48
C SER A 56 11.41 8.61 21.45
N THR A 57 10.72 7.70 22.12
CA THR A 57 11.32 6.65 22.95
C THR A 57 12.10 5.60 22.15
N VAL A 58 11.99 5.59 20.82
CA VAL A 58 12.75 4.69 19.96
C VAL A 58 14.16 5.25 19.78
N GLY A 59 15.15 4.63 20.43
CA GLY A 59 16.54 5.09 20.43
C GLY A 59 17.42 4.53 19.31
N ASN A 60 16.91 3.60 18.49
CA ASN A 60 17.66 2.87 17.47
C ASN A 60 17.02 2.98 16.08
N THR A 61 17.82 2.76 15.04
CA THR A 61 17.34 2.60 13.67
C THR A 61 16.63 1.26 13.51
N LEU A 62 15.43 1.29 12.94
CA LEU A 62 14.59 0.13 12.66
C LEU A 62 14.47 -0.04 11.15
N GLY A 63 14.80 -1.23 10.64
CA GLY A 63 14.47 -1.65 9.28
C GLY A 63 13.21 -2.51 9.27
N PHE A 64 12.34 -2.26 8.29
CA PHE A 64 11.10 -2.99 8.05
C PHE A 64 11.10 -3.50 6.61
N ASN A 65 11.85 -4.58 6.35
CA ASN A 65 12.04 -5.17 5.02
C ASN A 65 11.14 -6.42 4.79
N LEU A 66 9.83 -6.24 4.89
CA LEU A 66 8.85 -7.32 4.93
C LEU A 66 8.65 -8.00 3.57
N ILE A 67 8.88 -9.31 3.54
CA ILE A 67 8.28 -10.18 2.53
C ILE A 67 6.85 -10.44 2.98
N THR A 68 5.88 -10.11 2.14
CA THR A 68 4.46 -10.17 2.50
C THR A 68 3.65 -11.00 1.53
N LEU A 69 2.71 -11.75 2.08
CA LEU A 69 1.65 -12.43 1.34
C LEU A 69 0.32 -11.85 1.81
N SER A 70 -0.53 -11.49 0.86
CA SER A 70 -1.84 -10.91 1.14
C SER A 70 -2.90 -11.52 0.26
N TRP A 71 -4.03 -11.84 0.86
CA TRP A 71 -5.20 -12.43 0.23
C TRP A 71 -6.43 -11.60 0.53
N THR A 72 -7.10 -11.12 -0.52
CA THR A 72 -8.41 -10.46 -0.39
C THR A 72 -9.47 -11.23 -1.15
N GLN A 73 -10.61 -11.46 -0.52
CA GLN A 73 -11.77 -12.08 -1.15
C GLN A 73 -12.98 -11.15 -1.06
N HIS A 74 -13.58 -10.84 -2.20
CA HIS A 74 -14.92 -10.25 -2.28
C HIS A 74 -15.96 -11.36 -2.36
N TRP A 75 -16.93 -11.32 -1.46
CA TRP A 75 -17.91 -12.38 -1.30
C TRP A 75 -19.14 -12.18 -2.19
N GLY A 76 -19.74 -13.29 -2.61
CA GLY A 76 -21.02 -13.35 -3.34
C GLY A 76 -22.20 -13.73 -2.46
N GLY A 77 -23.37 -13.95 -3.07
CA GLY A 77 -24.57 -14.43 -2.37
C GLY A 77 -25.05 -13.47 -1.28
N PHE A 78 -25.34 -14.00 -0.09
CA PHE A 78 -25.82 -13.21 1.06
C PHE A 78 -24.76 -12.24 1.61
N LEU A 79 -23.47 -12.47 1.30
CA LEU A 79 -22.36 -11.58 1.67
C LEU A 79 -21.98 -10.62 0.54
N LYS A 80 -22.79 -10.49 -0.52
CA LYS A 80 -22.51 -9.59 -1.64
C LYS A 80 -22.20 -8.18 -1.17
N GLY A 81 -21.03 -7.66 -1.56
CA GLY A 81 -20.54 -6.34 -1.18
C GLY A 81 -19.70 -6.33 0.10
N TRP A 82 -19.40 -7.48 0.70
CA TRP A 82 -18.38 -7.61 1.73
C TRP A 82 -17.09 -8.14 1.15
N SER A 83 -15.96 -7.72 1.70
CA SER A 83 -14.65 -8.30 1.45
C SER A 83 -13.93 -8.63 2.75
N THR A 84 -13.06 -9.64 2.70
CA THR A 84 -12.15 -10.03 3.78
C THR A 84 -10.72 -9.99 3.26
N ASN A 85 -9.81 -9.40 4.03
CA ASN A 85 -8.38 -9.44 3.77
C ASN A 85 -7.65 -10.16 4.90
N LEU A 86 -6.62 -10.93 4.54
CA LEU A 86 -5.61 -11.46 5.45
C LEU A 86 -4.24 -11.21 4.82
N THR A 87 -3.36 -10.58 5.59
CA THR A 87 -1.97 -10.32 5.19
C THR A 87 -1.03 -10.86 6.26
N ALA A 88 0.08 -11.45 5.84
CA ALA A 88 1.14 -11.88 6.73
C ALA A 88 2.49 -11.45 6.15
N GLY A 89 3.39 -11.01 7.02
CA GLY A 89 4.72 -10.56 6.65
C GLY A 89 5.78 -11.01 7.64
N ILE A 90 6.98 -11.25 7.12
CA ILE A 90 8.18 -11.56 7.92
C ILE A 90 9.39 -10.83 7.35
N SER A 91 10.29 -10.36 8.22
CA SER A 91 11.45 -9.57 7.81
C SER A 91 12.62 -9.66 8.78
N PRO A 92 13.88 -9.67 8.31
CA PRO A 92 14.99 -9.21 9.13
C PRO A 92 14.89 -7.69 9.36
N THR A 93 15.29 -7.22 10.54
CA THR A 93 15.09 -5.80 10.95
C THR A 93 16.28 -4.90 10.68
N ALA A 94 17.30 -5.41 10.02
CA ALA A 94 18.48 -4.64 9.62
C ALA A 94 18.08 -3.48 8.70
N ASP A 95 18.86 -2.41 8.71
CA ASP A 95 18.58 -1.19 7.97
C ASP A 95 18.88 -1.28 6.46
N GLU A 96 19.63 -2.31 6.04
CA GLU A 96 19.84 -2.65 4.64
C GLU A 96 18.73 -3.60 4.13
N PRO A 97 18.28 -3.47 2.85
CA PRO A 97 18.85 -2.65 1.77
C PRO A 97 18.33 -1.20 1.72
N THR A 98 17.43 -0.81 2.63
CA THR A 98 16.73 0.48 2.58
C THR A 98 17.68 1.66 2.77
N GLN A 99 18.65 1.54 3.69
CA GLN A 99 19.69 2.55 3.92
C GLN A 99 20.51 2.81 2.65
N TYR A 100 20.98 1.75 1.97
CA TYR A 100 21.73 1.89 0.73
C TYR A 100 20.92 2.64 -0.33
N PHE A 101 19.66 2.26 -0.56
CA PHE A 101 18.83 2.90 -1.59
C PHE A 101 18.56 4.38 -1.27
N GLN A 102 18.24 4.68 -0.01
CA GLN A 102 18.02 6.06 0.44
C GLN A 102 19.28 6.91 0.23
N ASN A 103 20.42 6.50 0.80
CA ASN A 103 21.62 7.33 0.84
C ASN A 103 22.42 7.33 -0.46
N LYS A 104 22.56 6.17 -1.13
CA LYS A 104 23.42 6.00 -2.31
C LYS A 104 22.71 6.17 -3.64
N VAL A 105 21.38 6.07 -3.67
CA VAL A 105 20.61 6.26 -4.91
C VAL A 105 19.86 7.57 -4.86
N VAL A 106 18.92 7.71 -3.92
CA VAL A 106 18.01 8.87 -3.89
C VAL A 106 18.73 10.14 -3.44
N HIS A 107 19.44 10.10 -2.32
CA HIS A 107 20.11 11.28 -1.77
C HIS A 107 21.28 11.72 -2.65
N GLN A 108 22.03 10.79 -3.22
CA GLN A 108 23.08 11.10 -4.18
C GLN A 108 22.51 11.77 -5.44
N LEU A 109 21.42 11.24 -6.03
CA LEU A 109 20.79 11.82 -7.21
C LEU A 109 20.23 13.23 -6.94
N ARG A 110 19.72 13.47 -5.74
CA ARG A 110 19.08 14.73 -5.32
C ARG A 110 20.03 15.70 -4.61
N GLN A 111 21.30 15.35 -4.44
CA GLN A 111 22.31 16.12 -3.71
C GLN A 111 21.89 16.46 -2.27
N LEU A 112 21.38 15.48 -1.55
CA LEU A 112 20.91 15.59 -0.16
C LEU A 112 21.94 15.00 0.81
N PRO A 113 21.99 15.49 2.07
CA PRO A 113 22.85 14.90 3.10
C PRO A 113 22.42 13.47 3.39
N THR A 114 23.38 12.59 3.70
CA THR A 114 23.08 11.20 4.07
C THR A 114 22.45 11.12 5.44
N VAL A 115 21.44 10.26 5.59
CA VAL A 115 20.79 10.00 6.87
C VAL A 115 21.59 8.95 7.65
N PRO A 116 22.07 9.25 8.87
CA PRO A 116 22.86 8.34 9.67
C PRO A 116 22.06 7.12 10.13
N THR A 117 22.75 6.08 10.59
CA THR A 117 22.16 4.94 11.30
C THR A 117 22.62 4.99 12.75
N VAL A 118 21.71 4.69 13.68
CA VAL A 118 21.99 4.60 15.12
C VAL A 118 21.70 3.19 15.57
N ASP A 119 22.72 2.43 15.98
CA ASP A 119 22.63 1.07 16.57
C ASP A 119 21.52 0.19 15.94
N PRO A 120 21.64 -0.19 14.66
CA PRO A 120 20.54 -0.79 13.93
C PRO A 120 20.11 -2.11 14.57
N ARG A 121 18.81 -2.26 14.83
CA ARG A 121 18.24 -3.47 15.42
C ARG A 121 18.42 -4.66 14.47
N LYS A 122 18.90 -5.79 14.97
CA LYS A 122 19.11 -7.04 14.19
C LYS A 122 18.31 -8.19 14.77
N GLU A 123 17.04 -8.24 14.44
CA GLU A 123 16.08 -9.25 14.84
C GLU A 123 15.26 -9.71 13.63
N THR A 124 14.23 -10.52 13.87
CA THR A 124 13.22 -10.91 12.89
C THR A 124 11.88 -10.40 13.35
N ASP A 125 11.23 -9.58 12.53
CA ASP A 125 9.87 -9.10 12.77
C ASP A 125 8.85 -9.91 11.98
N VAL A 126 7.69 -10.11 12.59
CA VAL A 126 6.52 -10.76 11.99
C VAL A 126 5.31 -9.87 12.23
N MET A 127 4.48 -9.68 11.20
CA MET A 127 3.21 -8.98 11.28
C MET A 127 2.12 -9.79 10.58
N ILE A 128 0.92 -9.79 11.15
CA ILE A 128 -0.29 -10.38 10.59
C ILE A 128 -1.40 -9.33 10.67
N ASP A 129 -2.03 -9.07 9.54
CA ASP A 129 -3.15 -8.15 9.41
C ASP A 129 -4.40 -8.89 8.96
N GLY A 130 -5.56 -8.49 9.47
CA GLY A 130 -6.85 -8.99 9.03
C GLY A 130 -7.87 -7.87 8.97
N SER A 131 -8.72 -7.86 7.94
CA SER A 131 -9.77 -6.85 7.84
C SER A 131 -11.06 -7.38 7.20
N ILE A 132 -12.17 -6.73 7.54
CA ILE A 132 -13.47 -6.92 6.90
C ILE A 132 -13.96 -5.55 6.43
N THR A 133 -14.33 -5.46 5.16
CA THR A 133 -14.75 -4.19 4.54
C THR A 133 -16.08 -4.36 3.83
N ARG A 134 -17.02 -3.46 4.12
CA ARG A 134 -18.27 -3.30 3.38
C ARG A 134 -18.06 -2.31 2.24
N TRP A 135 -18.47 -2.71 1.04
CA TRP A 135 -18.47 -1.90 -0.17
C TRP A 135 -19.89 -1.53 -0.58
N ILE A 136 -20.06 -0.29 -1.02
CA ILE A 136 -21.32 0.27 -1.50
C ILE A 136 -21.10 0.78 -2.92
N SER A 137 -21.97 0.36 -3.83
CA SER A 137 -21.91 0.76 -5.23
C SER A 137 -22.56 2.12 -5.46
N LEU A 138 -21.89 2.98 -6.22
CA LEU A 138 -22.40 4.22 -6.80
C LEU A 138 -22.20 4.15 -8.31
N PHE A 139 -23.26 4.41 -9.09
CA PHE A 139 -23.21 4.35 -10.57
C PHE A 139 -22.60 3.04 -11.09
N ASP A 140 -23.12 1.91 -10.59
CA ASP A 140 -22.68 0.55 -10.91
C ASP A 140 -21.22 0.21 -10.57
N ARG A 141 -20.56 1.03 -9.73
CA ARG A 141 -19.17 0.85 -9.32
C ARG A 141 -19.05 0.82 -7.80
N LYS A 142 -18.31 -0.13 -7.24
CA LYS A 142 -18.02 -0.24 -5.80
C LYS A 142 -17.10 0.88 -5.33
N VAL A 143 -17.60 2.07 -5.00
CA VAL A 143 -16.74 3.24 -4.72
C VAL A 143 -16.61 3.52 -3.23
N VAL A 144 -17.69 3.40 -2.47
CA VAL A 144 -17.69 3.76 -1.04
C VAL A 144 -17.37 2.53 -0.22
N PHE A 145 -16.57 2.68 0.83
CA PHE A 145 -16.23 1.59 1.74
C PHE A 145 -16.27 2.01 3.21
N ALA A 146 -16.56 1.04 4.08
CA ALA A 146 -16.41 1.16 5.52
C ALA A 146 -16.05 -0.22 6.09
N GLY A 147 -15.09 -0.27 7.00
CA GLY A 147 -14.58 -1.54 7.52
C GLY A 147 -13.72 -1.36 8.74
N GLY A 148 -13.21 -2.48 9.22
CA GLY A 148 -12.32 -2.52 10.36
C GLY A 148 -11.46 -3.77 10.33
N GLY A 149 -10.44 -3.78 11.16
CA GLY A 149 -9.46 -4.85 11.18
C GLY A 149 -8.50 -4.76 12.36
N PHE A 150 -7.48 -5.59 12.29
CA PHE A 150 -6.40 -5.64 13.25
C PHE A 150 -5.06 -5.83 12.54
N SER A 151 -4.00 -5.46 13.24
CA SER A 151 -2.60 -5.69 12.91
C SER A 151 -1.93 -6.21 14.17
N VAL A 152 -1.33 -7.38 14.13
CA VAL A 152 -0.67 -7.99 15.28
C VAL A 152 0.69 -8.54 14.92
N GLY A 153 1.66 -8.43 15.81
CA GLY A 153 3.01 -8.91 15.54
C GLY A 153 4.06 -8.42 16.51
N THR A 154 5.31 -8.47 16.10
CA THR A 154 6.45 -8.05 16.94
C THR A 154 6.56 -6.54 17.06
N ILE A 155 6.06 -5.77 16.09
CA ILE A 155 6.29 -4.33 16.03
C ILE A 155 5.36 -3.58 17.00
N TYR A 156 4.06 -3.68 16.77
CA TYR A 156 2.99 -3.14 17.62
C TYR A 156 1.72 -3.99 17.42
N GLN A 157 0.75 -3.84 18.32
CA GLN A 157 -0.61 -4.35 18.09
C GLN A 157 -1.55 -3.19 17.79
N GLN A 158 -2.52 -3.42 16.92
CA GLN A 158 -3.49 -2.40 16.55
C GLN A 158 -4.84 -3.01 16.18
N GLY A 159 -5.90 -2.37 16.64
CA GLY A 159 -7.24 -2.48 16.06
C GLY A 159 -7.59 -1.19 15.33
N PHE A 160 -8.29 -1.26 14.20
CA PHE A 160 -8.63 -0.08 13.42
C PHE A 160 -10.04 -0.11 12.82
N LEU A 161 -10.57 1.07 12.59
CA LEU A 161 -11.74 1.32 11.75
C LEU A 161 -11.33 2.28 10.63
N ARG A 162 -11.84 2.05 9.42
CA ARG A 162 -11.60 2.90 8.26
C ARG A 162 -12.85 3.06 7.42
N ALA A 163 -12.98 4.21 6.78
CA ALA A 163 -14.04 4.47 5.80
C ALA A 163 -13.56 5.47 4.77
N GLY A 164 -14.20 5.46 3.59
CA GLY A 164 -13.81 6.36 2.53
C GLY A 164 -14.45 6.08 1.18
N ILE A 165 -13.86 6.72 0.17
CA ILE A 165 -14.16 6.53 -1.25
C ILE A 165 -12.89 6.06 -1.97
N ARG A 166 -13.04 5.12 -2.90
CA ARG A 166 -11.94 4.57 -3.69
C ARG A 166 -12.24 4.69 -5.17
N ARG A 167 -11.32 5.35 -5.90
CA ARG A 167 -11.35 5.45 -7.37
C ARG A 167 -12.70 5.97 -7.90
N LEU A 168 -13.24 7.01 -7.28
CA LEU A 168 -14.38 7.75 -7.82
C LEU A 168 -13.91 8.50 -9.07
N GLN A 169 -14.53 8.25 -10.21
CA GLN A 169 -14.23 9.01 -11.42
C GLN A 169 -14.70 10.46 -11.25
N ILE A 170 -13.78 11.41 -11.42
CA ILE A 170 -14.04 12.85 -11.20
C ILE A 170 -14.05 13.67 -12.50
N THR A 171 -13.57 13.10 -13.60
CA THR A 171 -13.60 13.73 -14.92
C THR A 171 -14.24 12.78 -15.94
N PRO A 172 -14.79 13.30 -17.05
CA PRO A 172 -14.91 12.50 -18.27
C PRO A 172 -13.55 11.90 -18.65
N SER A 173 -13.56 10.93 -19.57
CA SER A 173 -12.32 10.34 -20.07
C SER A 173 -11.43 11.43 -20.65
N VAL A 174 -10.23 11.58 -20.08
CA VAL A 174 -9.25 12.61 -20.51
C VAL A 174 -8.66 12.28 -21.88
N TRP A 175 -8.71 10.99 -22.24
CA TRP A 175 -8.38 10.52 -23.56
C TRP A 175 -9.16 9.24 -23.85
N SER A 176 -9.59 9.08 -25.09
CA SER A 176 -10.32 7.91 -25.57
C SER A 176 -9.74 7.50 -26.91
N SER A 177 -9.49 6.20 -27.09
CA SER A 177 -8.95 5.65 -28.32
C SER A 177 -9.53 4.25 -28.54
N GLU A 178 -9.90 3.93 -29.78
CA GLU A 178 -10.35 2.58 -30.14
C GLU A 178 -9.29 1.49 -29.84
N ARG A 179 -8.00 1.86 -29.86
CA ARG A 179 -6.89 0.92 -29.64
C ARG A 179 -6.51 0.76 -28.17
N TRP A 180 -6.69 1.81 -27.38
CA TRP A 180 -6.13 1.89 -26.02
C TRP A 180 -7.19 2.08 -24.94
N GLY A 181 -8.45 2.23 -25.30
CA GLY A 181 -9.58 2.46 -24.39
C GLY A 181 -9.55 3.83 -23.72
N ASP A 182 -10.44 3.98 -22.73
CA ASP A 182 -10.63 5.24 -22.03
C ASP A 182 -9.66 5.41 -20.85
N ILE A 183 -8.94 6.53 -20.86
CA ILE A 183 -8.10 6.98 -19.74
C ILE A 183 -8.92 7.94 -18.89
N ASN A 184 -8.94 7.70 -17.58
CA ASN A 184 -9.79 8.44 -16.64
C ASN A 184 -8.99 8.93 -15.44
N VAL A 185 -9.36 10.09 -14.92
CA VAL A 185 -8.86 10.60 -13.64
C VAL A 185 -9.85 10.25 -12.54
N ARG A 186 -9.34 9.70 -11.45
CA ARG A 186 -10.11 9.23 -10.31
C ARG A 186 -9.56 9.77 -9.00
N ALA A 187 -10.45 10.07 -8.07
CA ALA A 187 -10.11 10.50 -6.72
C ALA A 187 -10.45 9.42 -5.70
N SER A 188 -9.64 9.34 -4.63
CA SER A 188 -9.93 8.54 -3.45
C SER A 188 -9.69 9.38 -2.19
N ALA A 189 -10.37 9.02 -1.11
CA ALA A 189 -10.13 9.61 0.20
C ALA A 189 -10.50 8.60 1.28
N MET A 190 -9.67 8.50 2.30
CA MET A 190 -9.88 7.58 3.43
C MET A 190 -9.62 8.31 4.74
N GLY A 191 -10.46 8.03 5.74
CA GLY A 191 -10.15 8.26 7.14
C GLY A 191 -9.99 6.92 7.86
N ARG A 192 -9.03 6.86 8.80
CA ARG A 192 -8.78 5.71 9.67
C ARG A 192 -8.60 6.19 11.10
N VAL A 193 -9.19 5.46 12.04
CA VAL A 193 -8.93 5.60 13.48
C VAL A 193 -8.45 4.27 14.00
N SER A 194 -7.51 4.29 14.93
CA SER A 194 -6.86 3.08 15.42
C SER A 194 -6.60 3.16 16.91
N TYR A 195 -6.75 2.03 17.57
CA TYR A 195 -6.32 1.80 18.94
C TYR A 195 -5.09 0.92 18.91
N GLN A 196 -4.03 1.29 19.63
CA GLN A 196 -2.73 0.65 19.55
C GLN A 196 -2.26 0.23 20.94
N SER A 197 -1.48 -0.84 20.98
CA SER A 197 -0.69 -1.21 22.14
C SER A 197 0.73 -1.53 21.71
N ASP A 198 1.62 -1.54 22.70
CA ASP A 198 3.02 -1.88 22.56
C ASP A 198 3.21 -3.29 21.94
N GLY A 199 4.37 -3.45 21.32
CA GLY A 199 4.88 -4.71 20.80
C GLY A 199 6.24 -5.05 21.42
N SER A 200 6.83 -6.15 20.98
CA SER A 200 8.18 -6.54 21.42
C SER A 200 9.27 -5.64 20.85
N ALA A 201 9.02 -4.93 19.74
CA ALA A 201 9.96 -3.98 19.15
C ALA A 201 9.67 -2.52 19.55
N LEU A 202 8.39 -2.13 19.63
CA LEU A 202 7.98 -0.80 20.10
C LEU A 202 7.34 -0.91 21.48
N HIS A 203 8.12 -0.63 22.52
CA HIS A 203 7.68 -0.72 23.92
C HIS A 203 6.83 0.46 24.39
N ALA A 204 6.74 1.52 23.59
CA ALA A 204 5.86 2.65 23.84
C ALA A 204 5.30 3.17 22.52
N VAL A 205 3.98 3.18 22.41
CA VAL A 205 3.23 3.72 21.28
C VAL A 205 2.05 4.52 21.79
N ARG A 206 1.55 5.45 20.97
CA ARG A 206 0.34 6.18 21.31
C ARG A 206 -0.88 5.26 21.24
N ASN A 207 -1.64 5.18 22.34
CA ASN A 207 -2.83 4.33 22.42
C ASN A 207 -3.89 4.59 21.33
N THR A 208 -3.93 5.79 20.77
CA THR A 208 -4.86 6.13 19.68
C THR A 208 -4.16 6.88 18.55
N ALA A 209 -4.46 6.50 17.32
CA ALA A 209 -4.00 7.21 16.11
C ALA A 209 -5.17 7.48 15.16
N GLY A 210 -5.11 8.63 14.49
CA GLY A 210 -5.99 9.01 13.39
C GLY A 210 -5.16 9.29 12.14
N LEU A 211 -5.65 8.83 11.00
CA LEU A 211 -5.02 8.99 9.70
C LEU A 211 -6.05 9.46 8.67
N VAL A 212 -5.64 10.38 7.80
CA VAL A 212 -6.41 10.83 6.63
C VAL A 212 -5.54 10.72 5.40
N GLN A 213 -6.08 10.12 4.33
CA GLN A 213 -5.34 9.87 3.10
C GLN A 213 -6.18 10.18 1.85
N PRO A 214 -6.05 11.37 1.24
CA PRO A 214 -6.56 11.64 -0.09
C PRO A 214 -5.60 11.10 -1.18
N SER A 215 -6.15 10.75 -2.34
CA SER A 215 -5.35 10.40 -3.52
C SER A 215 -6.01 10.79 -4.84
N ILE A 216 -5.18 10.98 -5.87
CA ILE A 216 -5.59 11.17 -7.25
C ILE A 216 -4.84 10.15 -8.10
N ALA A 217 -5.58 9.48 -8.97
CA ALA A 217 -5.06 8.47 -9.88
C ALA A 217 -5.46 8.77 -11.32
N ILE A 218 -4.53 8.52 -12.25
CA ILE A 218 -4.79 8.49 -13.69
C ILE A 218 -4.49 7.09 -14.20
N GLY A 219 -5.39 6.55 -15.02
CA GLY A 219 -5.21 5.20 -15.53
C GLY A 219 -6.30 4.75 -16.46
N GLN A 220 -6.11 3.53 -16.95
CA GLN A 220 -7.11 2.79 -17.69
C GLN A 220 -7.72 1.73 -16.77
N TYR A 221 -9.03 1.61 -16.79
CA TYR A 221 -9.75 0.75 -15.86
C TYR A 221 -10.77 -0.13 -16.58
N ARG A 222 -10.83 -1.39 -16.16
CA ARG A 222 -11.91 -2.31 -16.49
C ARG A 222 -12.87 -2.39 -15.31
N THR A 223 -14.17 -2.26 -15.58
CA THR A 223 -15.20 -2.49 -14.56
C THR A 223 -15.77 -3.90 -14.74
N THR A 224 -15.84 -4.69 -13.68
CA THR A 224 -16.46 -6.02 -13.71
C THR A 224 -17.98 -5.90 -13.54
N GLU A 225 -18.73 -6.96 -13.85
CA GLU A 225 -20.19 -7.01 -13.59
C GLU A 225 -20.52 -6.80 -12.10
N GLY A 226 -19.60 -7.15 -11.20
CA GLY A 226 -19.71 -6.90 -9.77
C GLY A 226 -19.52 -5.43 -9.36
N GLY A 227 -19.22 -4.54 -10.32
CA GLY A 227 -18.91 -3.13 -10.10
C GLY A 227 -17.49 -2.88 -9.60
N GLU A 228 -16.61 -3.89 -9.63
CA GLU A 228 -15.22 -3.72 -9.21
C GLU A 228 -14.46 -2.97 -10.29
N THR A 229 -13.67 -1.97 -9.89
CA THR A 229 -12.79 -1.27 -10.81
C THR A 229 -11.38 -1.84 -10.72
N ILE A 230 -10.95 -2.46 -11.81
CA ILE A 230 -9.65 -3.09 -11.95
C ILE A 230 -8.79 -2.27 -12.93
N PRO A 231 -7.71 -1.62 -12.48
CA PRO A 231 -6.80 -0.89 -13.37
C PRO A 231 -5.99 -1.84 -14.28
N THR A 232 -5.95 -1.56 -15.58
CA THR A 232 -5.00 -2.17 -16.52
C THR A 232 -3.61 -1.58 -16.31
N TRP A 233 -3.57 -0.25 -16.18
CA TRP A 233 -2.44 0.49 -15.64
C TRP A 233 -2.97 1.69 -14.86
N GLU A 234 -2.23 2.14 -13.86
CA GLU A 234 -2.58 3.28 -13.00
C GLU A 234 -1.31 3.94 -12.48
N VAL A 235 -1.32 5.26 -12.43
CA VAL A 235 -0.38 6.05 -11.62
C VAL A 235 -1.20 6.81 -10.60
N GLU A 236 -0.86 6.65 -9.32
CA GLU A 236 -1.59 7.19 -8.19
C GLU A 236 -0.66 7.97 -7.28
N LEU A 237 -1.03 9.22 -6.97
CA LEU A 237 -0.39 10.06 -5.98
C LEU A 237 -1.33 10.17 -4.77
N ALA A 238 -0.81 9.86 -3.59
CA ALA A 238 -1.52 10.01 -2.33
C ALA A 238 -0.77 10.94 -1.39
N LEU A 239 -1.53 11.70 -0.60
CA LEU A 239 -1.02 12.43 0.55
C LEU A 239 -1.54 11.75 1.81
N MET A 240 -0.78 11.83 2.89
CA MET A 240 -1.15 11.26 4.18
C MET A 240 -0.91 12.28 5.27
N TRP A 241 -1.89 12.42 6.16
CA TRP A 241 -1.69 13.00 7.48
C TRP A 241 -1.95 11.91 8.52
N ASP A 242 -1.00 11.75 9.44
CA ASP A 242 -1.10 10.83 10.57
C ASP A 242 -0.85 11.59 11.88
N SER A 243 -1.64 11.30 12.90
CA SER A 243 -1.44 11.80 14.26
C SER A 243 -0.17 11.27 14.94
N GLY A 244 0.48 10.26 14.36
CA GLY A 244 1.73 9.66 14.81
C GLY A 244 1.55 8.55 15.83
N ILE A 245 2.34 7.48 15.68
CA ILE A 245 2.35 6.34 16.60
C ILE A 245 3.47 6.41 17.63
N PHE A 246 4.58 7.07 17.28
CA PHE A 246 5.73 7.27 18.16
C PHE A 246 5.40 8.32 19.21
N VAL A 247 5.83 8.07 20.44
CA VAL A 247 5.67 8.98 21.57
C VAL A 247 7.02 9.35 22.16
N ASN A 248 7.13 10.56 22.70
CA ASN A 248 8.27 10.97 23.49
C ASN A 248 8.19 10.45 24.94
N GLU A 249 9.19 10.77 25.76
CA GLU A 249 9.26 10.34 27.17
C GLU A 249 8.06 10.81 28.02
N VAL A 250 7.37 11.86 27.60
CA VAL A 250 6.15 12.39 28.27
C VAL A 250 4.85 11.91 27.62
N GLY A 251 4.91 10.98 26.66
CA GLY A 251 3.75 10.35 26.03
C GLY A 251 3.09 11.16 24.91
N GLN A 252 3.70 12.24 24.44
CA GLN A 252 3.19 13.06 23.33
C GLN A 252 3.66 12.49 21.98
N SER A 253 2.77 12.44 20.99
CA SER A 253 3.13 12.00 19.63
C SER A 253 3.41 13.16 18.69
N GLN A 254 4.30 12.93 17.74
CA GLN A 254 4.54 13.84 16.64
C GLN A 254 3.63 13.51 15.45
N LYS A 255 2.98 14.53 14.90
CA LYS A 255 2.17 14.39 13.69
C LYS A 255 3.09 14.20 12.48
N GLN A 256 2.68 13.38 11.54
CA GLN A 256 3.44 13.09 10.33
C GLN A 256 2.62 13.47 9.09
N PHE A 257 3.32 14.04 8.11
CA PHE A 257 2.79 14.25 6.77
C PHE A 257 3.68 13.51 5.79
N ALA A 258 3.07 12.68 4.94
CA ALA A 258 3.80 11.91 3.94
C ALA A 258 3.14 12.01 2.57
N TRP A 259 3.90 11.72 1.53
CA TRP A 259 3.39 11.46 0.19
C TRP A 259 3.75 10.04 -0.22
N ALA A 260 2.89 9.46 -1.06
CA ALA A 260 3.14 8.19 -1.72
C ALA A 260 2.85 8.29 -3.21
N LEU A 261 3.68 7.64 -4.01
CA LEU A 261 3.50 7.49 -5.44
C LEU A 261 3.48 5.99 -5.77
N ALA A 262 2.40 5.54 -6.39
CA ALA A 262 2.28 4.19 -6.91
C ALA A 262 2.15 4.22 -8.43
N ALA A 263 2.80 3.26 -9.07
CA ALA A 263 2.63 2.93 -10.47
C ALA A 263 2.26 1.45 -10.56
N SER A 264 1.35 1.12 -11.45
CA SER A 264 0.91 -0.26 -11.58
C SER A 264 0.58 -0.57 -13.03
N VAL A 265 0.98 -1.76 -13.47
CA VAL A 265 0.79 -2.25 -14.84
C VAL A 265 0.53 -3.75 -14.77
N GLY A 266 -0.69 -4.16 -15.15
CA GLY A 266 -1.12 -5.55 -15.08
C GLY A 266 -0.94 -6.14 -13.66
N PRO A 267 -0.23 -7.28 -13.51
CA PRO A 267 -0.02 -7.93 -12.20
C PRO A 267 0.96 -7.19 -11.29
N LEU A 268 1.74 -6.24 -11.81
CA LEU A 268 2.82 -5.60 -11.08
C LEU A 268 2.39 -4.24 -10.52
N ARG A 269 2.74 -3.97 -9.26
CA ARG A 269 2.62 -2.65 -8.64
C ARG A 269 3.91 -2.30 -7.92
N PHE A 270 4.37 -1.09 -8.17
CA PHE A 270 5.46 -0.45 -7.44
C PHE A 270 4.89 0.74 -6.70
N GLU A 271 5.31 0.93 -5.46
CA GLU A 271 4.95 2.08 -4.63
C GLU A 271 6.17 2.61 -3.91
N THR A 272 6.26 3.91 -3.71
CA THR A 272 7.27 4.54 -2.86
C THR A 272 6.67 5.70 -2.10
N TRP A 273 7.19 5.98 -0.91
CA TRP A 273 6.68 7.04 -0.05
C TRP A 273 7.79 7.67 0.79
N ASN A 274 7.51 8.88 1.28
CA ASN A 274 8.40 9.62 2.16
C ASN A 274 7.67 10.74 2.91
N ASP A 275 8.23 11.16 4.05
CA ASP A 275 7.70 12.18 4.99
C ASP A 275 8.19 13.62 4.79
N SER A 276 8.95 13.90 3.72
CA SER A 276 9.50 15.23 3.41
C SER A 276 8.49 16.37 3.24
N MET A 277 7.18 16.11 3.31
CA MET A 277 6.15 17.16 3.25
C MET A 277 5.97 17.96 4.54
N GLY A 278 6.43 17.46 5.69
CA GLY A 278 6.35 18.19 6.96
C GLY A 278 7.27 19.42 7.03
N ASN A 279 8.36 19.42 6.27
CA ASN A 279 9.41 20.44 6.30
C ASN A 279 9.88 20.81 4.88
N ILE A 280 8.95 21.31 4.05
CA ILE A 280 9.21 21.76 2.66
C ILE A 280 10.38 22.74 2.56
N ALA A 281 10.66 23.52 3.62
CA ALA A 281 11.75 24.49 3.66
C ALA A 281 13.13 23.91 4.05
N GLU A 282 13.21 22.79 4.77
CA GLU A 282 14.47 22.27 5.33
C GLU A 282 15.03 21.05 4.56
N ARG A 283 14.32 20.56 3.53
CA ARG A 283 14.71 19.34 2.76
C ARG A 283 15.03 18.17 3.69
N ASP A 284 14.28 18.08 4.79
CA ASP A 284 14.48 17.04 5.77
C ASP A 284 13.84 15.75 5.27
N TYR A 285 14.69 14.79 4.90
CA TYR A 285 14.30 13.40 4.73
C TYR A 285 14.44 12.74 6.09
N GLY A 286 13.54 13.13 6.99
CA GLY A 286 13.27 12.47 8.26
C GLY A 286 12.76 11.04 8.04
N PRO A 287 12.50 10.27 9.10
CA PRO A 287 13.00 8.91 9.20
C PRO A 287 12.41 7.86 8.27
N THR A 288 11.36 8.19 7.53
CA THR A 288 10.59 7.23 6.74
C THR A 288 10.87 7.37 5.25
N TYR A 289 11.64 6.43 4.73
CA TYR A 289 11.77 6.19 3.29
C TYR A 289 11.37 4.75 3.03
N GLY A 290 10.44 4.55 2.11
CA GLY A 290 10.02 3.21 1.77
C GLY A 290 9.66 3.02 0.31
N ALA A 291 9.71 1.75 -0.07
CA ALA A 291 9.29 1.27 -1.36
C ALA A 291 8.66 -0.11 -1.21
N MET A 292 7.69 -0.42 -2.05
CA MET A 292 7.04 -1.70 -2.10
C MET A 292 6.93 -2.17 -3.54
N LEU A 293 7.29 -3.43 -3.77
CA LEU A 293 7.07 -4.11 -5.03
C LEU A 293 6.17 -5.32 -4.78
N THR A 294 5.01 -5.31 -5.42
CA THR A 294 4.00 -6.36 -5.28
C THR A 294 3.68 -7.00 -6.62
N LEU A 295 3.48 -8.32 -6.60
CA LEU A 295 3.03 -9.12 -7.71
C LEU A 295 1.73 -9.83 -7.34
N ASP A 296 0.68 -9.57 -8.10
CA ASP A 296 -0.55 -10.36 -8.03
C ASP A 296 -0.42 -11.63 -8.87
N VAL A 297 -0.45 -12.76 -8.18
CA VAL A 297 -0.28 -14.09 -8.75
C VAL A 297 -1.52 -14.49 -9.55
N LEU A 298 -2.72 -14.08 -9.14
CA LEU A 298 -3.96 -14.36 -9.89
C LEU A 298 -3.94 -13.65 -11.25
N ARG A 299 -3.48 -12.39 -11.30
CA ARG A 299 -3.29 -11.65 -12.56
C ARG A 299 -2.25 -12.29 -13.44
N MET A 300 -1.11 -12.64 -12.86
CA MET A 300 -0.04 -13.26 -13.63
C MET A 300 -0.52 -14.58 -14.25
N TRP A 301 -1.25 -15.40 -13.48
CA TRP A 301 -1.81 -16.66 -13.97
C TRP A 301 -2.76 -16.45 -15.15
N ASN A 302 -3.73 -15.54 -15.02
CA ASN A 302 -4.68 -15.28 -16.09
C ASN A 302 -4.02 -14.73 -17.35
N PHE A 303 -3.04 -13.82 -17.19
CA PHE A 303 -2.26 -13.29 -18.30
C PHE A 303 -1.52 -14.41 -19.06
N VAL A 304 -0.91 -15.36 -18.33
CA VAL A 304 -0.26 -16.54 -18.93
C VAL A 304 -1.25 -17.44 -19.65
N GLN A 305 -2.46 -17.63 -19.11
CA GLN A 305 -3.49 -18.43 -19.78
C GLN A 305 -3.98 -17.78 -21.07
N GLU A 306 -4.24 -16.47 -21.07
CA GLU A 306 -4.65 -15.72 -22.27
C GLU A 306 -3.62 -15.85 -23.39
N LEU A 307 -2.32 -15.72 -23.07
CA LEU A 307 -1.23 -15.91 -24.02
C LEU A 307 -1.19 -17.33 -24.62
N ARG A 308 -1.51 -18.36 -23.84
CA ARG A 308 -1.54 -19.75 -24.32
C ARG A 308 -2.72 -20.03 -25.24
N THR A 309 -3.84 -19.34 -25.04
CA THR A 309 -5.06 -19.52 -25.84
C THR A 309 -5.12 -18.66 -27.09
N THR A 310 -4.23 -17.66 -27.23
CA THR A 310 -4.17 -16.80 -28.42
C THR A 310 -3.45 -17.54 -29.56
N PRO A 311 -4.10 -17.81 -30.70
CA PRO A 311 -3.45 -18.47 -31.82
C PRO A 311 -2.25 -17.65 -32.32
N SER A 312 -1.09 -18.28 -32.46
CA SER A 312 0.04 -17.71 -33.20
C SER A 312 -0.43 -17.31 -34.60
N ALA A 313 -0.15 -16.06 -35.01
CA ALA A 313 -0.49 -15.57 -36.34
C ALA A 313 -0.01 -16.55 -37.43
N PRO A 314 -0.80 -16.82 -38.48
CA PRO A 314 -0.38 -17.71 -39.54
C PRO A 314 0.88 -17.16 -40.20
N THR A 315 1.92 -17.99 -40.27
CA THR A 315 3.11 -17.74 -41.07
C THR A 315 2.67 -17.38 -42.49
N PRO A 316 3.11 -16.25 -43.07
CA PRO A 316 2.76 -15.93 -44.45
C PRO A 316 3.30 -17.04 -45.34
N ALA A 317 2.40 -17.65 -46.12
CA ALA A 317 2.78 -18.65 -47.11
C ALA A 317 3.77 -18.01 -48.08
N SER A 318 4.96 -18.60 -48.19
CA SER A 318 5.94 -18.24 -49.21
C SER A 318 5.32 -18.51 -50.59
N SER A 319 5.11 -17.45 -51.36
CA SER A 319 4.77 -17.49 -52.78
C SER A 319 5.96 -17.89 -53.63
#